data_AF-A0A9D7I5C5-F1
#
_entry.id   AF-A0A9D7I5C5-F1
#
_cell.length_a   1.000
_cell.length_b   1.000
_cell.length_c   1.000
_cell.angle_alpha   90.00
_cell.angle_beta   90.00
_cell.angle_gamma   90.00
#
_symmetry.space_group_name_H-M   'P 1'
#
loop_
_entity.id
_entity.type
_entity.pdbx_description
1 polymer ?
#
loop_
_entity_poly.entity_id
_entity_poly.type
_entity_poly.pdbx_seq_one_letter_code
_entity_poly.pdbx_strand_id
1 'polypeptide(L)'
;MSKYVFIVAITTAFWWSCKSETPADAAVLANPGEAPAVNLDSVVFALICKDITQAGDKVKHHDVYAVVGHDTVRVGTIESCQKIAPADYEKYEIPANAYEAVGGTGADNITYAVYLGKSPEGKINARIGHNYPGKKSGSFDYRSMIVFNEEDIAPASVINPAAMTGSYLHKGGASSYVLYLGYNNRTLIGQLYTIKGALPEQKDSLMTAISNATPEIMADIQVDWSNLSFDSAKGPGTFKRNGNRIESITFSKLANGGSLTLEKKEIGE
;
A
#
# COMPACT_ATOMS: atom_id res chain seq x y z
N MET A 1 35.41 8.28 60.85
CA MET A 1 36.39 9.32 60.46
C MET A 1 35.61 10.50 59.92
N SER A 2 35.76 11.66 60.58
CA SER A 2 35.14 12.94 60.24
C SER A 2 35.86 13.61 59.06
N LYS A 3 35.14 14.36 58.22
CA LYS A 3 35.59 15.59 57.52
C LYS A 3 34.42 16.15 56.69
N TYR A 4 33.74 17.19 57.17
CA TYR A 4 34.02 18.63 57.01
C TYR A 4 33.60 19.19 55.65
N VAL A 5 32.54 20.00 55.75
CA VAL A 5 32.09 21.09 54.87
C VAL A 5 33.13 22.22 54.87
N PHE A 6 33.30 22.92 53.74
CA PHE A 6 33.40 24.39 53.53
C PHE A 6 34.16 24.68 52.21
N ILE A 7 33.52 25.21 51.17
CA ILE A 7 33.23 26.64 50.84
C ILE A 7 34.28 27.25 49.89
N VAL A 8 33.78 27.56 48.68
CA VAL A 8 33.90 28.81 47.88
C VAL A 8 35.28 29.32 47.46
N ALA A 9 35.44 29.56 46.14
CA ALA A 9 35.80 30.85 45.51
C ALA A 9 36.37 30.59 44.09
N ILE A 10 35.76 31.01 42.98
CA ILE A 10 35.63 32.37 42.39
C ILE A 10 36.44 32.44 41.07
N THR A 11 35.70 32.65 39.97
CA THR A 11 35.98 33.43 38.74
C THR A 11 37.33 33.24 38.01
N THR A 12 37.35 33.03 36.69
CA THR A 12 37.14 34.07 35.66
C THR A 12 37.15 33.37 34.29
N ALA A 13 36.12 33.53 33.48
CA ALA A 13 36.05 34.46 32.35
C ALA A 13 37.09 34.19 31.24
N PHE A 14 36.67 33.51 30.18
CA PHE A 14 37.12 33.84 28.82
C PHE A 14 35.91 34.00 27.91
N TRP A 15 35.73 35.24 27.47
CA TRP A 15 34.83 35.69 26.43
C TRP A 15 35.38 35.28 25.05
N TRP A 16 34.49 34.75 24.21
CA TRP A 16 34.34 34.96 22.76
C TRP A 16 33.40 33.84 22.29
N SER A 17 32.30 34.05 21.58
CA SER A 17 31.99 35.10 20.62
C SER A 17 30.47 35.29 20.49
N CYS A 18 30.12 36.44 19.93
CA CYS A 18 28.78 37.01 19.78
C CYS A 18 27.81 36.20 18.91
N LYS A 19 26.55 36.19 19.36
CA LYS A 19 25.31 36.51 18.63
C LYS A 19 25.18 36.01 17.18
N SER A 20 24.19 35.16 16.95
CA SER A 20 22.81 35.63 16.70
C SER A 20 21.86 34.45 16.44
N GLU A 21 21.01 34.08 17.40
CA GLU A 21 19.71 33.46 17.08
C GLU A 21 18.69 33.93 18.14
N THR A 22 17.87 34.90 17.73
CA THR A 22 16.63 35.30 18.40
C THR A 22 15.52 34.33 17.99
N PRO A 23 14.46 34.24 18.79
CA PRO A 23 13.98 33.01 19.40
C PRO A 23 13.06 32.21 18.47
N ALA A 24 13.00 30.92 18.80
CA ALA A 24 11.91 30.05 18.46
C ALA A 24 10.53 30.64 18.86
N ASP A 25 9.51 30.11 18.20
CA ASP A 25 8.19 29.89 18.79
C ASP A 25 7.36 31.13 19.15
N ALA A 26 6.85 31.79 18.11
CA ALA A 26 5.50 32.33 18.17
C ALA A 26 4.92 32.43 16.76
N ALA A 27 3.93 31.57 16.48
CA ALA A 27 3.01 31.59 15.33
C ALA A 27 3.24 30.56 14.22
N VAL A 28 3.18 29.27 14.55
CA VAL A 28 2.47 28.27 13.70
C VAL A 28 1.75 27.26 14.61
N LEU A 29 0.88 27.75 15.49
CA LEU A 29 -0.19 26.94 16.09
C LEU A 29 -1.51 27.54 15.63
N ALA A 30 -1.82 27.36 14.36
CA ALA A 30 -3.15 27.58 13.80
C ALA A 30 -3.32 26.69 12.57
N ASN A 31 -4.33 25.81 12.63
CA ASN A 31 -4.83 24.87 11.62
C ASN A 31 -4.13 23.50 11.52
N PRO A 32 -4.77 22.41 11.98
CA PRO A 32 -4.48 21.04 11.53
C PRO A 32 -5.20 20.81 10.17
N GLY A 33 -4.95 21.67 9.20
CA GLY A 33 -5.62 21.67 7.90
C GLY A 33 -4.59 21.52 6.78
N GLU A 34 -4.65 20.36 6.11
CA GLU A 34 -3.95 19.97 4.88
C GLU A 34 -2.41 20.17 4.86
N ALA A 35 -1.70 19.04 4.76
CA ALA A 35 -0.33 19.06 4.27
C ALA A 35 -0.30 19.79 2.92
N PRO A 36 0.68 20.67 2.66
CA PRO A 36 0.75 21.38 1.39
C PRO A 36 0.84 20.35 0.26
N ALA A 37 -0.07 20.45 -0.71
CA ALA A 37 -0.06 19.61 -1.90
C ALA A 37 1.33 19.69 -2.55
N VAL A 38 2.04 18.56 -2.61
CA VAL A 38 3.36 18.48 -3.22
C VAL A 38 3.22 18.81 -4.71
N ASN A 39 3.95 19.81 -5.18
CA ASN A 39 3.97 20.13 -6.61
C ASN A 39 4.77 19.04 -7.36
N LEU A 40 4.04 18.09 -7.94
CA LEU A 40 4.57 16.93 -8.65
C LEU A 40 5.42 17.29 -9.88
N ASP A 41 5.30 18.50 -10.44
CA ASP A 41 6.10 18.94 -11.59
C ASP A 41 7.58 19.14 -11.23
N SER A 42 7.90 19.26 -9.93
CA SER A 42 9.27 19.35 -9.41
C SER A 42 9.84 18.02 -8.90
N VAL A 43 9.01 16.96 -8.92
CA VAL A 43 9.35 15.65 -8.37
C VAL A 43 10.02 14.80 -9.46
N VAL A 44 11.18 14.24 -9.15
CA VAL A 44 11.89 13.33 -10.05
C VAL A 44 11.18 11.97 -10.02
N PHE A 45 10.75 11.49 -11.18
CA PHE A 45 10.26 10.12 -11.38
C PHE A 45 11.26 9.37 -12.26
N ALA A 46 11.92 8.36 -11.71
CA ALA A 46 12.90 7.59 -12.46
C ALA A 46 12.93 6.10 -12.12
N LEU A 47 13.39 5.28 -13.05
CA LEU A 47 13.69 3.87 -12.86
C LEU A 47 15.19 3.62 -13.00
N ILE A 48 15.80 3.05 -11.96
CA ILE A 48 17.23 2.74 -11.92
C ILE A 48 17.44 1.23 -11.88
N CYS A 49 18.26 0.74 -12.79
CA CYS A 49 18.71 -0.65 -12.83
C CYS A 49 20.05 -0.78 -12.10
N LYS A 50 20.19 -1.77 -11.21
CA LYS A 50 21.46 -2.16 -10.60
C LYS A 50 21.77 -3.61 -10.90
N ASP A 51 22.92 -3.86 -11.50
CA ASP A 51 23.40 -5.22 -11.76
C ASP A 51 23.55 -5.97 -10.45
N ILE A 52 23.06 -7.21 -10.41
CA ILE A 52 23.26 -8.12 -9.29
C ILE A 52 23.88 -9.42 -9.80
N THR A 53 24.75 -10.00 -8.97
CA THR A 53 25.34 -11.31 -9.23
C THR A 53 24.60 -12.35 -8.39
N GLN A 54 23.82 -13.23 -9.03
CA GLN A 54 23.26 -14.39 -8.36
C GLN A 54 24.26 -15.56 -8.42
N ALA A 55 24.57 -16.13 -7.26
CA ALA A 55 25.55 -17.22 -7.16
C ALA A 55 25.05 -18.47 -7.91
N GLY A 56 25.83 -18.92 -8.89
CA GLY A 56 25.52 -20.11 -9.69
C GLY A 56 24.69 -19.86 -10.95
N ASP A 57 24.25 -18.62 -11.20
CA ASP A 57 23.50 -18.27 -12.40
C ASP A 57 24.43 -17.79 -13.52
N LYS A 58 24.13 -18.21 -14.77
CA LYS A 58 24.84 -17.74 -15.97
C LYS A 58 24.15 -16.53 -16.60
N VAL A 59 22.94 -16.21 -16.15
CA VAL A 59 22.14 -15.08 -16.64
C VAL A 59 22.41 -13.84 -15.79
N LYS A 60 22.52 -12.67 -16.45
CA LYS A 60 22.63 -11.39 -15.74
C LYS A 60 21.26 -11.01 -15.19
N HIS A 61 21.25 -10.52 -13.96
CA HIS A 61 20.06 -10.02 -13.29
C HIS A 61 20.25 -8.57 -12.90
N HIS A 62 19.17 -7.81 -12.91
CA HIS A 62 19.14 -6.41 -12.53
C HIS A 62 18.04 -6.18 -11.51
N ASP A 63 18.39 -5.61 -10.37
CA ASP A 63 17.42 -5.05 -9.45
C ASP A 63 16.94 -3.70 -9.98
N VAL A 64 15.64 -3.54 -10.09
CA VAL A 64 14.99 -2.31 -10.55
C VAL A 64 14.50 -1.53 -9.34
N TYR A 65 14.84 -0.25 -9.30
CA TYR A 65 14.43 0.68 -8.26
C TYR A 65 13.60 1.80 -8.85
N ALA A 66 12.47 2.11 -8.23
CA ALA A 66 11.72 3.34 -8.47
C ALA A 66 12.28 4.45 -7.60
N VAL A 67 12.59 5.58 -8.22
CA VAL A 67 12.96 6.83 -7.57
C VAL A 67 11.81 7.80 -7.75
N VAL A 68 11.24 8.25 -6.63
CA VAL A 68 10.19 9.27 -6.60
C VAL A 68 10.62 10.33 -5.61
N GLY A 69 10.88 11.55 -6.10
CA GLY A 69 11.41 12.63 -5.26
C GLY A 69 12.77 12.25 -4.65
N HIS A 70 12.80 12.09 -3.33
CA HIS A 70 13.99 11.66 -2.57
C HIS A 70 13.97 10.17 -2.19
N ASP A 71 12.84 9.48 -2.38
CA ASP A 71 12.67 8.10 -1.99
C ASP A 71 13.11 7.15 -3.11
N THR A 72 13.75 6.06 -2.71
CA THR A 72 14.20 5.00 -3.62
C THR A 72 13.75 3.66 -3.10
N VAL A 73 12.98 2.93 -3.90
CA VAL A 73 12.41 1.65 -3.48
C VAL A 73 12.61 0.58 -4.54
N ARG A 74 13.01 -0.61 -4.10
CA ARG A 74 13.18 -1.77 -4.97
C ARG A 74 11.83 -2.27 -5.48
N VAL A 75 11.64 -2.28 -6.79
CA VAL A 75 10.42 -2.70 -7.49
C VAL A 75 10.47 -4.18 -7.82
N GLY A 76 11.64 -4.72 -8.15
CA GLY A 76 11.78 -6.14 -8.51
C GLY A 76 13.14 -6.47 -9.11
N THR A 77 13.25 -7.65 -9.69
CA THR A 77 14.43 -8.14 -10.39
C THR A 77 14.02 -8.59 -11.79
N ILE A 78 14.79 -8.22 -12.82
CA ILE A 78 14.59 -8.62 -14.22
C ILE A 78 15.92 -8.99 -14.87
N GLU A 79 15.87 -9.77 -15.94
CA GLU A 79 17.08 -10.24 -16.64
C GLU A 79 17.64 -9.25 -17.67
N SER A 80 16.82 -8.29 -18.09
CA SER A 80 17.20 -7.28 -19.08
C SER A 80 16.60 -5.94 -18.71
N CYS A 81 17.46 -4.94 -18.52
CA CYS A 81 17.08 -3.64 -17.98
C CYS A 81 17.59 -2.50 -18.87
N GLN A 82 16.96 -2.37 -20.04
CA GLN A 82 17.21 -1.30 -21.00
C GLN A 82 16.10 -0.25 -20.90
N LYS A 83 16.43 1.02 -21.10
CA LYS A 83 15.41 2.07 -21.16
C LYS A 83 14.50 1.83 -22.37
N ILE A 84 13.19 1.80 -22.13
CA ILE A 84 12.18 1.69 -23.18
C ILE A 84 11.82 3.10 -23.61
N ALA A 85 11.93 3.40 -24.91
CA ALA A 85 11.55 4.71 -25.42
C ALA A 85 10.02 4.88 -25.43
N PRO A 86 9.47 6.09 -25.23
CA PRO A 86 8.03 6.33 -25.28
C PRO A 86 7.37 5.86 -26.58
N ALA A 87 8.08 5.94 -27.72
CA ALA A 87 7.61 5.44 -29.01
C ALA A 87 7.38 3.93 -29.04
N ASP A 88 8.01 3.18 -28.14
CA ASP A 88 7.89 1.73 -28.03
C ASP A 88 6.88 1.30 -26.95
N TYR A 89 6.30 2.21 -26.16
CA TYR A 89 5.44 1.86 -25.02
C TYR A 89 4.27 0.95 -25.41
N GLU A 90 3.64 1.21 -26.55
CA GLU A 90 2.52 0.41 -27.06
C GLU A 90 2.90 -1.07 -27.26
N LYS A 91 4.12 -1.36 -27.73
CA LYS A 91 4.64 -2.73 -27.91
C LYS A 91 4.67 -3.53 -26.60
N TYR A 92 4.84 -2.82 -25.49
CA TYR A 92 4.90 -3.39 -24.16
C TYR A 92 3.57 -3.23 -23.39
N GLU A 93 2.50 -2.73 -24.03
CA GLU A 93 1.24 -2.35 -23.35
C GLU A 93 1.46 -1.37 -22.17
N ILE A 94 2.46 -0.50 -22.29
CA ILE A 94 2.72 0.56 -21.32
C ILE A 94 1.86 1.77 -21.69
N PRO A 95 1.17 2.41 -20.72
CA PRO A 95 0.40 3.63 -21.00
C PRO A 95 1.29 4.75 -21.55
N ALA A 96 0.80 5.48 -22.55
CA ALA A 96 1.54 6.59 -23.18
C ALA A 96 1.90 7.73 -22.21
N ASN A 97 1.18 7.82 -21.09
CA ASN A 97 1.42 8.79 -20.02
C ASN A 97 2.33 8.26 -18.89
N ALA A 98 3.03 7.14 -19.09
CA ALA A 98 4.04 6.68 -18.15
C ALA A 98 5.24 7.66 -18.11
N TYR A 99 5.81 7.84 -16.93
CA TYR A 99 6.95 8.75 -16.70
C TYR A 99 8.25 8.15 -17.21
N GLU A 100 8.49 6.88 -16.90
CA GLU A 100 9.66 6.14 -17.36
C GLU A 100 9.34 4.65 -17.42
N ALA A 101 10.06 3.94 -18.29
CA ALA A 101 10.01 2.50 -18.39
C ALA A 101 11.38 1.90 -18.70
N VAL A 102 11.63 0.71 -18.13
CA VAL A 102 12.80 -0.12 -18.39
C VAL A 102 12.37 -1.57 -18.63
N GLY A 103 13.16 -2.33 -19.37
CA GLY A 103 12.87 -3.72 -19.62
C GLY A 103 13.71 -4.29 -20.76
N GLY A 104 13.23 -5.39 -21.32
CA GLY A 104 13.91 -6.09 -22.40
C GLY A 104 13.64 -7.59 -22.36
N THR A 105 14.14 -8.28 -23.37
CA THR A 105 14.02 -9.74 -23.47
C THR A 105 15.20 -10.40 -22.76
N GLY A 106 14.89 -11.31 -21.83
CA GLY A 106 15.83 -12.13 -21.09
C GLY A 106 16.36 -13.33 -21.89
N ALA A 107 17.15 -14.17 -21.23
CA ALA A 107 17.85 -15.28 -21.89
C ALA A 107 16.90 -16.42 -22.32
N ASP A 108 15.75 -16.53 -21.67
CA ASP A 108 14.71 -17.53 -21.91
C ASP A 108 13.60 -17.05 -22.87
N ASN A 109 13.84 -15.94 -23.58
CA ASN A 109 12.87 -15.23 -24.41
C ASN A 109 11.65 -14.67 -23.65
N ILE A 110 11.69 -14.58 -22.32
CA ILE A 110 10.71 -13.79 -21.57
C ILE A 110 11.02 -12.32 -21.76
N THR A 111 10.01 -11.53 -22.14
CA THR A 111 10.14 -10.09 -22.22
C THR A 111 9.61 -9.45 -20.95
N TYR A 112 10.44 -8.65 -20.31
CA TYR A 112 10.13 -7.92 -19.09
C TYR A 112 9.88 -6.45 -19.40
N ALA A 113 8.95 -5.83 -18.68
CA ALA A 113 8.73 -4.40 -18.69
C ALA A 113 8.39 -3.92 -17.28
N VAL A 114 9.05 -2.86 -16.86
CA VAL A 114 8.78 -2.13 -15.61
C VAL A 114 8.52 -0.69 -15.98
N TYR A 115 7.43 -0.09 -15.48
CA TYR A 115 7.15 1.33 -15.72
C TYR A 115 6.64 2.03 -14.46
N LEU A 116 6.87 3.34 -14.40
CA LEU A 116 6.24 4.27 -13.48
C LEU A 116 5.16 5.04 -14.21
N GLY A 117 3.92 5.02 -13.71
CA GLY A 117 2.81 5.73 -14.34
C GLY A 117 1.81 6.26 -13.33
N LYS A 118 1.04 7.27 -13.75
CA LYS A 118 -0.03 7.85 -12.94
C LYS A 118 -1.33 7.08 -13.15
N SER A 119 -1.98 6.67 -12.07
CA SER A 119 -3.32 6.07 -12.10
C SER A 119 -4.38 7.15 -12.35
N PRO A 120 -5.60 6.77 -12.80
CA PRO A 120 -6.70 7.71 -12.97
C PRO A 120 -7.04 8.51 -11.71
N GLU A 121 -6.78 7.94 -10.52
CA GLU A 121 -7.02 8.55 -9.21
C GLU A 121 -5.85 9.41 -8.72
N GLY A 122 -4.88 9.71 -9.58
CA GLY A 122 -3.74 10.58 -9.26
C GLY A 122 -2.52 9.85 -8.68
N LYS A 123 -2.63 8.59 -8.27
CA LYS A 123 -1.52 7.89 -7.58
C LYS A 123 -0.41 7.49 -8.54
N ILE A 124 0.82 7.49 -8.07
CA ILE A 124 1.97 7.06 -8.88
C ILE A 124 2.23 5.59 -8.59
N ASN A 125 2.27 4.76 -9.63
CA ASN A 125 2.40 3.31 -9.49
C ASN A 125 3.61 2.81 -10.26
N ALA A 126 4.45 1.98 -9.63
CA ALA A 126 5.41 1.16 -10.36
C ALA A 126 4.77 -0.21 -10.65
N ARG A 127 4.77 -0.59 -11.93
CA ARG A 127 4.22 -1.87 -12.39
C ARG A 127 5.31 -2.68 -13.05
N ILE A 128 5.31 -3.99 -12.82
CA ILE A 128 6.17 -4.96 -13.50
C ILE A 128 5.29 -5.94 -14.25
N GLY A 129 5.62 -6.21 -15.50
CA GLY A 129 4.88 -7.13 -16.36
C GLY A 129 5.81 -7.97 -17.21
N HIS A 130 5.40 -9.20 -17.46
CA HIS A 130 6.16 -10.17 -18.24
C HIS A 130 5.33 -10.69 -19.42
N ASN A 131 6.00 -11.01 -20.52
CA ASN A 131 5.43 -11.73 -21.66
C ASN A 131 6.25 -13.01 -21.90
N TYR A 132 5.59 -14.16 -21.82
CA TYR A 132 6.21 -15.48 -21.93
C TYR A 132 6.12 -16.02 -23.37
N PRO A 133 7.10 -16.83 -23.82
CA PRO A 133 7.03 -17.53 -25.10
C PRO A 133 5.74 -18.35 -25.23
N GLY A 134 4.99 -18.13 -26.31
CA GLY A 134 3.70 -18.80 -26.56
C GLY A 134 2.47 -18.01 -26.13
N LYS A 135 2.64 -16.89 -25.43
CA LYS A 135 1.57 -15.90 -25.26
C LYS A 135 1.42 -15.08 -26.53
N LYS A 136 0.22 -14.52 -26.79
CA LYS A 136 0.07 -13.55 -27.89
C LYS A 136 1.08 -12.41 -27.68
N SER A 137 1.77 -12.04 -28.76
CA SER A 137 2.70 -10.92 -28.75
C SER A 137 1.97 -9.67 -28.25
N GLY A 138 2.58 -8.94 -27.31
CA GLY A 138 1.98 -7.76 -26.71
C GLY A 138 0.84 -8.05 -25.73
N SER A 139 0.89 -9.17 -24.98
CA SER A 139 0.00 -9.41 -23.83
C SER A 139 0.83 -9.60 -22.57
N PHE A 140 1.08 -8.53 -21.83
CA PHE A 140 1.87 -8.49 -20.61
C PHE A 140 1.01 -8.75 -19.37
N ASP A 141 1.50 -9.58 -18.46
CA ASP A 141 0.86 -9.77 -17.14
C ASP A 141 1.40 -8.73 -16.15
N TYR A 142 0.85 -7.51 -16.20
CA TYR A 142 1.25 -6.45 -15.28
C TYR A 142 0.67 -6.61 -13.88
N ARG A 143 1.54 -6.53 -12.87
CA ARG A 143 1.16 -6.37 -11.46
C ARG A 143 1.69 -5.05 -10.90
N SER A 144 0.92 -4.44 -10.00
CA SER A 144 1.38 -3.30 -9.21
C SER A 144 2.38 -3.78 -8.16
N MET A 145 3.54 -3.15 -8.11
CA MET A 145 4.59 -3.47 -7.12
C MET A 145 4.58 -2.47 -5.97
N ILE A 146 4.35 -1.21 -6.30
CA ILE A 146 4.37 -0.13 -5.32
C ILE A 146 3.50 1.02 -5.81
N VAL A 147 2.87 1.67 -4.86
CA VAL A 147 2.02 2.85 -5.08
C VAL A 147 2.63 3.96 -4.24
N PHE A 148 2.68 5.18 -4.75
CA PHE A 148 3.06 6.37 -4.00
C PHE A 148 1.83 7.27 -3.94
N ASN A 149 1.56 7.84 -2.77
CA ASN A 149 0.51 8.84 -2.64
C ASN A 149 1.07 10.19 -3.11
N GLU A 150 0.25 11.01 -3.78
CA GLU A 150 0.68 12.36 -4.20
C GLU A 150 1.01 13.26 -3.01
N GLU A 151 0.34 13.05 -1.87
CA GLU A 151 0.50 13.82 -0.64
C GLU A 151 1.64 13.31 0.27
N ASP A 152 2.10 12.07 0.04
CA ASP A 152 3.16 11.43 0.83
C ASP A 152 3.92 10.44 -0.08
N ILE A 153 5.14 10.82 -0.47
CA ILE A 153 6.03 10.04 -1.35
C ILE A 153 6.60 8.81 -0.59
N ALA A 154 6.19 8.57 0.65
CA ALA A 154 6.40 7.28 1.27
C ALA A 154 5.76 6.16 0.43
N PRO A 155 6.50 5.09 0.11
CA PRO A 155 5.93 3.95 -0.57
C PRO A 155 4.75 3.39 0.23
N ALA A 156 3.61 3.24 -0.44
CA ALA A 156 2.56 2.33 -0.04
C ALA A 156 3.21 0.98 0.23
N SER A 157 3.36 0.64 1.50
CA SER A 157 3.98 -0.61 1.88
C SER A 157 3.15 -1.76 1.30
N VAL A 158 3.85 -2.74 0.69
CA VAL A 158 3.24 -3.84 -0.07
C VAL A 158 2.31 -4.60 0.88
N ILE A 159 1.01 -4.59 0.58
CA ILE A 159 0.03 -5.27 1.42
C ILE A 159 0.26 -6.77 1.28
N ASN A 160 0.67 -7.39 2.39
CA ASN A 160 0.63 -8.84 2.51
C ASN A 160 -0.83 -9.28 2.33
N PRO A 161 -1.17 -10.18 1.39
CA PRO A 161 -2.53 -10.69 1.24
C PRO A 161 -3.14 -11.19 2.55
N ALA A 162 -2.32 -11.77 3.44
CA ALA A 162 -2.75 -12.18 4.78
C ALA A 162 -3.30 -11.01 5.64
N ALA A 163 -2.94 -9.77 5.35
CA ALA A 163 -3.49 -8.60 6.04
C ALA A 163 -4.96 -8.34 5.71
N MET A 164 -5.51 -8.92 4.64
CA MET A 164 -6.93 -8.85 4.30
C MET A 164 -7.79 -9.86 5.06
N THR A 165 -7.19 -10.93 5.59
CA THR A 165 -7.94 -11.94 6.34
C THR A 165 -8.29 -11.45 7.76
N GLY A 166 -9.29 -12.09 8.34
CA GLY A 166 -9.76 -11.79 9.69
C GLY A 166 -11.25 -11.46 9.74
N SER A 167 -11.65 -10.83 10.82
CA SER A 167 -13.06 -10.48 11.06
C SER A 167 -13.27 -8.98 10.92
N TYR A 168 -14.43 -8.60 10.40
CA TYR A 168 -14.84 -7.21 10.22
C TYR A 168 -16.26 -7.06 10.74
N LEU A 169 -16.55 -5.96 11.44
CA LEU A 169 -17.86 -5.73 12.04
C LEU A 169 -18.42 -4.37 11.68
N HIS A 170 -19.74 -4.35 11.53
CA HIS A 170 -20.53 -3.13 11.52
C HIS A 170 -21.57 -3.22 12.64
N LYS A 171 -21.52 -2.28 13.59
CA LYS A 171 -22.51 -2.16 14.66
C LYS A 171 -23.64 -1.24 14.18
N GLY A 172 -24.79 -1.82 13.84
CA GLY A 172 -25.98 -1.04 13.48
C GLY A 172 -27.08 -1.19 14.51
N GLY A 173 -27.99 -0.22 14.56
CA GLY A 173 -29.11 -0.23 15.52
C GLY A 173 -30.16 -1.30 15.19
N ALA A 174 -30.57 -1.39 13.92
CA ALA A 174 -31.58 -2.36 13.47
C ALA A 174 -30.97 -3.68 12.98
N SER A 175 -29.78 -3.63 12.41
CA SER A 175 -29.04 -4.80 11.93
C SER A 175 -27.55 -4.52 12.05
N SER A 176 -26.82 -5.54 12.44
CA SER A 176 -25.37 -5.53 12.52
C SER A 176 -24.80 -6.62 11.62
N TYR A 177 -23.54 -6.46 11.24
CA TYR A 177 -22.88 -7.33 10.28
C TYR A 177 -21.56 -7.84 10.82
N VAL A 178 -21.28 -9.11 10.57
CA VAL A 178 -19.98 -9.72 10.82
C VAL A 178 -19.52 -10.38 9.53
N LEU A 179 -18.35 -9.97 9.04
CA LEU A 179 -17.72 -10.54 7.87
C LEU A 179 -16.45 -11.26 8.29
N TYR A 180 -16.33 -12.54 7.97
CA TYR A 180 -15.07 -13.26 8.03
C TYR A 180 -14.48 -13.36 6.63
N LEU A 181 -13.21 -12.98 6.48
CA LEU A 181 -12.44 -13.17 5.26
C LEU A 181 -11.29 -14.15 5.48
N GLY A 182 -11.09 -15.03 4.52
CA GLY A 182 -10.01 -16.00 4.49
C GLY A 182 -9.59 -16.32 3.06
N TYR A 183 -8.50 -17.08 2.92
CA TYR A 183 -8.09 -17.60 1.61
C TYR A 183 -8.44 -19.08 1.51
N ASN A 184 -8.98 -19.46 0.36
CA ASN A 184 -8.96 -20.84 -0.11
C ASN A 184 -7.99 -20.91 -1.29
N ASN A 185 -6.85 -21.56 -1.09
CA ASN A 185 -5.69 -21.52 -1.99
C ASN A 185 -5.19 -20.08 -2.21
N ARG A 186 -5.53 -19.47 -3.36
CA ARG A 186 -5.14 -18.10 -3.74
C ARG A 186 -6.33 -17.16 -3.93
N THR A 187 -7.53 -17.66 -3.63
CA THR A 187 -8.76 -16.92 -3.82
C THR A 187 -9.28 -16.44 -2.47
N LEU A 188 -9.56 -15.15 -2.38
CA LEU A 188 -10.19 -14.58 -1.20
C LEU A 188 -11.66 -15.02 -1.15
N ILE A 189 -12.07 -15.54 0.00
CA ILE A 189 -13.44 -16.00 0.26
C ILE A 189 -13.97 -15.28 1.49
N GLY A 190 -15.30 -15.11 1.54
CA GLY A 190 -15.95 -14.42 2.65
C GLY A 190 -17.22 -15.09 3.14
N GLN A 191 -17.53 -14.87 4.42
CA GLN A 191 -18.78 -15.26 5.05
C GLN A 191 -19.37 -14.04 5.75
N LEU A 192 -20.49 -13.53 5.24
CA LEU A 192 -21.20 -12.39 5.82
C LEU A 192 -22.38 -12.89 6.65
N TYR A 193 -22.40 -12.53 7.92
CA TYR A 193 -23.47 -12.80 8.86
C TYR A 193 -24.25 -11.51 9.10
N THR A 194 -25.57 -11.57 8.92
CA THR A 194 -26.47 -10.48 9.30
C THR A 194 -27.13 -10.83 10.63
N ILE A 195 -26.89 -10.01 11.65
CA ILE A 195 -27.43 -10.17 12.99
C ILE A 195 -28.49 -9.10 13.22
N LYS A 196 -29.69 -9.50 13.67
CA LYS A 196 -30.76 -8.56 13.96
C LYS A 196 -30.46 -7.80 15.25
N GLY A 197 -30.49 -6.47 15.18
CA GLY A 197 -30.19 -5.58 16.31
C GLY A 197 -28.70 -5.27 16.48
N ALA A 198 -28.37 -4.73 17.65
CA ALA A 198 -27.00 -4.38 18.03
C ALA A 198 -26.16 -5.63 18.33
N LEU A 199 -24.85 -5.56 18.02
CA LEU A 199 -23.92 -6.65 18.37
C LEU A 199 -23.73 -6.73 19.89
N PRO A 200 -23.85 -7.93 20.48
CA PRO A 200 -23.46 -8.14 21.86
C PRO A 200 -21.98 -7.77 22.08
N GLU A 201 -21.68 -7.14 23.21
CA GLU A 201 -20.31 -6.78 23.57
C GLU A 201 -19.56 -7.93 24.22
N GLN A 202 -20.28 -8.86 24.85
CA GLN A 202 -19.71 -10.06 25.45
C GLN A 202 -19.44 -11.12 24.39
N LYS A 203 -18.21 -11.67 24.40
CA LYS A 203 -17.72 -12.67 23.45
C LYS A 203 -18.66 -13.86 23.29
N ASP A 204 -19.08 -14.51 24.38
CA ASP A 204 -19.93 -15.71 24.30
C ASP A 204 -21.30 -15.40 23.69
N SER A 205 -21.85 -14.23 24.01
CA SER A 205 -23.11 -13.75 23.44
C SER A 205 -22.97 -13.41 21.96
N LEU A 206 -21.85 -12.82 21.55
CA LEU A 206 -21.54 -12.54 20.15
C LEU A 206 -21.40 -13.85 19.35
N MET A 207 -20.66 -14.83 19.87
CA MET A 207 -20.49 -16.13 19.21
C MET A 207 -21.81 -16.89 19.09
N THR A 208 -22.69 -16.78 20.10
CA THR A 208 -24.04 -17.34 20.04
C THR A 208 -24.87 -16.65 18.95
N ALA A 209 -24.82 -15.32 18.87
CA ALA A 209 -25.53 -14.56 17.85
C ALA A 209 -25.05 -14.91 16.42
N ILE A 210 -23.74 -15.07 16.22
CA ILE A 210 -23.15 -15.51 14.95
C ILE A 210 -23.58 -16.93 14.60
N SER A 211 -23.52 -17.86 15.56
CA SER A 211 -23.89 -19.27 15.35
C SER A 211 -25.36 -19.45 14.99
N ASN A 212 -26.23 -18.55 15.47
CA ASN A 212 -27.65 -18.55 15.16
C ASN A 212 -27.97 -17.86 13.82
N ALA A 213 -27.02 -17.13 13.23
CA ALA A 213 -27.18 -16.45 11.96
C ALA A 213 -26.78 -17.37 10.79
N THR A 214 -27.52 -17.30 9.69
CA THR A 214 -27.16 -18.02 8.46
C THR A 214 -26.10 -17.22 7.69
N PRO A 215 -24.92 -17.79 7.40
CA PRO A 215 -23.89 -17.10 6.65
C PRO A 215 -24.28 -16.98 5.17
N GLU A 216 -24.01 -15.82 4.62
CA GLU A 216 -24.02 -15.60 3.18
C GLU A 216 -22.59 -15.80 2.65
N ILE A 217 -22.41 -16.85 1.86
CA ILE A 217 -21.09 -17.23 1.33
C ILE A 217 -20.77 -16.39 0.10
N MET A 218 -19.61 -15.75 0.12
CA MET A 218 -19.00 -15.06 -1.01
C MET A 218 -17.83 -15.89 -1.50
N ALA A 219 -18.10 -16.75 -2.48
CA ALA A 219 -17.05 -17.42 -3.23
C ALA A 219 -16.41 -16.43 -4.21
N ASP A 220 -15.10 -16.58 -4.41
CA ASP A 220 -14.36 -15.93 -5.49
C ASP A 220 -14.34 -14.40 -5.48
N ILE A 221 -14.03 -13.79 -4.33
CA ILE A 221 -13.82 -12.34 -4.22
C ILE A 221 -12.59 -11.96 -5.07
N GLN A 222 -12.83 -11.19 -6.15
CA GLN A 222 -11.79 -10.74 -7.06
C GLN A 222 -11.23 -9.43 -6.53
N VAL A 223 -9.93 -9.40 -6.21
CA VAL A 223 -9.27 -8.21 -5.64
C VAL A 223 -8.43 -7.54 -6.71
N ASP A 224 -8.67 -6.24 -6.93
CA ASP A 224 -7.77 -5.38 -7.67
C ASP A 224 -6.76 -4.76 -6.69
N TRP A 225 -5.54 -5.28 -6.74
CA TRP A 225 -4.44 -4.86 -5.88
C TRP A 225 -3.92 -3.44 -6.18
N SER A 226 -4.26 -2.87 -7.33
CA SER A 226 -3.79 -1.54 -7.71
C SER A 226 -4.50 -0.42 -6.95
N ASN A 227 -5.79 -0.58 -6.69
CA ASN A 227 -6.65 0.38 -6.02
C ASN A 227 -7.27 -0.17 -4.72
N LEU A 228 -6.97 -1.41 -4.36
CA LEU A 228 -7.56 -2.13 -3.22
C LEU A 228 -9.08 -2.18 -3.30
N SER A 229 -9.61 -2.30 -4.50
CA SER A 229 -11.02 -2.60 -4.73
C SER A 229 -11.23 -4.10 -4.86
N PHE A 230 -12.48 -4.52 -4.75
CA PHE A 230 -12.86 -5.89 -5.00
C PHE A 230 -14.26 -5.97 -5.62
N ASP A 231 -14.48 -7.06 -6.34
CA ASP A 231 -15.80 -7.49 -6.77
C ASP A 231 -16.19 -8.78 -6.05
N SER A 232 -17.45 -8.85 -5.61
CA SER A 232 -18.01 -9.99 -4.91
C SER A 232 -19.46 -10.24 -5.34
N ALA A 233 -20.01 -11.40 -4.99
CA ALA A 233 -21.44 -11.68 -5.15
C ALA A 233 -22.35 -10.67 -4.42
N LYS A 234 -21.83 -9.93 -3.42
CA LYS A 234 -22.55 -8.88 -2.70
C LYS A 234 -22.45 -7.50 -3.33
N GLY A 235 -21.62 -7.37 -4.37
CA GLY A 235 -21.34 -6.12 -5.05
C GLY A 235 -19.88 -5.69 -4.91
N PRO A 236 -19.52 -4.58 -5.56
CA PRO A 236 -18.19 -4.00 -5.52
C PRO A 236 -17.91 -3.37 -4.15
N GLY A 237 -16.65 -3.33 -3.77
CA GLY A 237 -16.20 -2.64 -2.57
C GLY A 237 -14.72 -2.26 -2.59
N THR A 238 -14.28 -1.68 -1.48
CA THR A 238 -12.90 -1.20 -1.29
C THR A 238 -12.38 -1.54 0.10
N PHE A 239 -11.08 -1.79 0.19
CA PHE A 239 -10.36 -1.90 1.45
C PHE A 239 -9.74 -0.55 1.81
N LYS A 240 -9.96 -0.10 3.04
CA LYS A 240 -9.22 1.00 3.64
C LYS A 240 -8.03 0.45 4.39
N ARG A 241 -6.87 1.08 4.22
CA ARG A 241 -5.62 0.67 4.85
C ARG A 241 -4.96 1.80 5.64
N ASN A 242 -4.10 1.40 6.55
CA ASN A 242 -3.15 2.26 7.26
C ASN A 242 -1.80 1.53 7.31
N GLY A 243 -0.85 2.01 6.51
CA GLY A 243 0.40 1.30 6.23
C GLY A 243 0.14 -0.12 5.67
N ASN A 244 0.66 -1.13 6.38
CA ASN A 244 0.53 -2.56 6.05
C ASN A 244 -0.74 -3.22 6.61
N ARG A 245 -1.60 -2.49 7.31
CA ARG A 245 -2.80 -3.03 7.94
C ARG A 245 -4.03 -2.62 7.16
N ILE A 246 -4.96 -3.56 6.97
CA ILE A 246 -6.32 -3.24 6.56
C ILE A 246 -7.08 -2.81 7.80
N GLU A 247 -7.71 -1.64 7.75
CA GLU A 247 -8.53 -1.09 8.82
C GLU A 247 -10.01 -1.40 8.62
N SER A 248 -10.51 -1.26 7.39
CA SER A 248 -11.93 -1.47 7.12
C SER A 248 -12.21 -1.89 5.68
N ILE A 249 -13.44 -2.35 5.47
CA ILE A 249 -13.97 -2.79 4.18
C ILE A 249 -15.26 -2.04 3.94
N THR A 250 -15.43 -1.47 2.76
CA THR A 250 -16.67 -0.79 2.37
C THR A 250 -17.27 -1.44 1.13
N PHE A 251 -18.48 -1.97 1.24
CA PHE A 251 -19.31 -2.32 0.10
C PHE A 251 -19.94 -1.04 -0.43
N SER A 252 -19.65 -0.70 -1.69
CA SER A 252 -20.08 0.57 -2.30
C SER A 252 -21.52 0.51 -2.81
N LYS A 253 -22.01 -0.70 -3.11
CA LYS A 253 -23.39 -0.91 -3.56
C LYS A 253 -23.87 -2.30 -3.16
N LEU A 254 -24.62 -2.34 -2.07
CA LEU A 254 -25.37 -3.53 -1.70
C LEU A 254 -26.60 -3.68 -2.61
N ALA A 255 -27.19 -4.88 -2.64
CA ALA A 255 -28.38 -5.17 -3.44
C ALA A 255 -29.59 -4.25 -3.15
N ASN A 256 -29.63 -3.61 -1.97
CA ASN A 256 -30.65 -2.63 -1.58
C ASN A 256 -30.27 -1.17 -1.93
N GLY A 257 -29.16 -0.93 -2.63
CA GLY A 257 -28.70 0.41 -3.01
C GLY A 257 -27.94 1.18 -1.92
N GLY A 258 -27.71 0.58 -0.74
CA GLY A 258 -26.94 1.19 0.33
C GLY A 258 -25.44 0.87 0.28
N SER A 259 -24.66 1.56 1.11
CA SER A 259 -23.26 1.23 1.39
C SER A 259 -23.11 0.64 2.80
N LEU A 260 -22.15 -0.27 2.98
CA LEU A 260 -21.85 -0.90 4.26
C LEU A 260 -20.34 -0.89 4.50
N THR A 261 -19.93 -0.17 5.54
CA THR A 261 -18.55 -0.17 6.03
C THR A 261 -18.42 -1.05 7.26
N LEU A 262 -17.49 -2.01 7.23
CA LEU A 262 -17.14 -2.90 8.32
C LEU A 262 -15.72 -2.64 8.77
N GLU A 263 -15.53 -2.42 10.07
CA GLU A 263 -14.23 -2.17 10.70
C GLU A 263 -13.58 -3.48 11.11
N LYS A 264 -12.28 -3.62 10.86
CA LYS A 264 -11.51 -4.81 11.21
C LYS A 264 -11.45 -4.95 12.73
N LYS A 265 -11.74 -6.16 13.22
CA LYS A 265 -11.65 -6.47 14.64
C LYS A 265 -11.24 -7.92 14.83
N GLU A 266 -10.45 -8.17 15.86
CA GLU A 266 -10.19 -9.52 16.31
C GLU A 266 -11.36 -9.97 17.18
N ILE A 267 -12.14 -10.92 16.67
CA ILE A 267 -13.20 -11.58 17.45
C ILE A 267 -12.51 -12.75 18.14
N GLY A 268 -12.03 -12.57 19.37
CA GLY A 268 -11.25 -13.62 20.02
C GLY A 268 -10.48 -13.25 21.29
N GLU A 269 -10.19 -11.98 21.54
CA GLU A 269 -9.58 -11.53 22.80
C GLU A 269 -10.64 -11.10 23.83
#